data_AF-A0A846D7N7-F1
#
_entry.id   AF-A0A846D7N7-F1
#
_cell.length_a   1.000
_cell.length_b   1.000
_cell.length_c   1.000
_cell.angle_alpha   90.00
_cell.angle_beta   90.00
_cell.angle_gamma   90.00
#
_symmetry.space_group_name_H-M   'P 1'
#
loop_
_entity.id
_entity.type
_entity.pdbx_description
1 polymer ?
#
loop_
_entity_poly.entity_id
_entity_poly.type
_entity_poly.pdbx_seq_one_letter_code
_entity_poly.pdbx_strand_id
1 'polypeptide(L)'
;MATWSCVKQCGACCHLDPAERPGLEEYLLPEELALYLSMVGEGGWCINFDHTTRECRIYPHRPRFCRVEPEVFQDMYGVEPADLNDFAIDCCWEHIEALYGDCSLEMLRFEREIWRE
;
A
#
# COMPACT_ATOMS: atom_id res chain seq x y z
N MET A 1 -12.09 -18.01 1.61
CA MET A 1 -11.97 -16.60 1.19
C MET A 1 -10.53 -16.20 1.45
N ALA A 2 -9.87 -15.60 0.47
CA ALA A 2 -8.51 -15.13 0.67
C ALA A 2 -8.52 -14.07 1.77
N THR A 3 -7.53 -14.10 2.65
CA THR A 3 -7.36 -13.07 3.69
C THR A 3 -6.17 -12.22 3.30
N TRP A 4 -6.39 -10.92 3.21
CA TRP A 4 -5.32 -9.99 2.88
C TRP A 4 -4.29 -9.94 4.01
N SER A 5 -3.01 -9.90 3.63
CA SER A 5 -1.91 -9.67 4.56
C SER A 5 -0.77 -8.94 3.84
N CYS A 6 -0.11 -8.02 4.55
CA CYS A 6 1.08 -7.36 4.04
C CYS A 6 2.25 -8.34 3.96
N VAL A 7 2.83 -8.52 2.77
CA VAL A 7 4.01 -9.37 2.57
C VAL A 7 5.33 -8.62 2.76
N LYS A 8 6.32 -9.30 3.34
CA LYS A 8 7.67 -8.77 3.47
C LYS A 8 8.39 -8.73 2.12
N GLN A 9 9.35 -7.81 2.02
CA GLN A 9 10.20 -7.62 0.83
C GLN A 9 9.44 -7.29 -0.46
N CYS A 10 8.23 -6.73 -0.35
CA CYS A 10 7.47 -6.17 -1.46
C CYS A 10 7.77 -4.68 -1.58
N GLY A 11 7.19 -3.85 -0.70
CA GLY A 11 7.43 -2.41 -0.71
C GLY A 11 6.61 -1.62 -1.72
N ALA A 12 5.75 -2.26 -2.52
CA ALA A 12 4.93 -1.58 -3.53
C ALA A 12 4.16 -0.40 -2.95
N CYS A 13 3.47 -0.58 -1.82
CA CYS A 13 2.71 0.50 -1.17
C CYS A 13 3.55 1.69 -0.70
N CYS A 14 4.89 1.57 -0.65
CA CYS A 14 5.80 2.66 -0.33
C CYS A 14 6.25 3.46 -1.56
N HIS A 15 5.85 3.09 -2.78
CA HIS A 15 5.91 3.99 -3.92
C HIS A 15 4.70 4.93 -3.85
N LEU A 16 4.99 6.20 -3.63
CA LEU A 16 4.04 7.26 -3.26
C LEU A 16 4.03 8.39 -4.31
N ASP A 17 4.36 8.11 -5.56
CA ASP A 17 4.44 9.15 -6.59
C ASP A 17 3.06 9.82 -6.80
N PRO A 18 2.90 11.12 -6.50
CA PRO A 18 1.63 11.81 -6.69
C PRO A 18 1.21 11.90 -8.15
N ALA A 19 2.16 11.83 -9.11
CA ALA A 19 1.84 11.85 -10.53
C ALA A 19 1.09 10.58 -10.98
N GLU A 20 1.29 9.47 -10.27
CA GLU A 20 0.64 8.18 -10.54
C GLU A 20 -0.64 7.99 -9.70
N ARG A 21 -0.93 8.92 -8.77
CA ARG A 21 -2.09 8.87 -7.87
C ARG A 21 -2.86 10.19 -7.89
N PRO A 22 -3.59 10.49 -8.98
CA PRO A 22 -4.44 11.68 -9.02
C PRO A 22 -5.55 11.59 -7.97
N GLY A 23 -6.00 12.74 -7.46
CA GLY A 23 -7.13 12.82 -6.53
C GLY A 23 -6.79 12.41 -5.09
N LEU A 24 -5.52 12.49 -4.66
CA LEU A 24 -5.13 12.25 -3.26
C LEU A 24 -5.95 13.10 -2.27
N GLU A 25 -6.32 14.32 -2.65
CA GLU A 25 -7.17 15.22 -1.89
C GLU A 25 -8.64 14.77 -1.75
N GLU A 26 -9.08 13.79 -2.52
CA GLU A 26 -10.46 13.26 -2.45
C GLU A 26 -10.64 12.30 -1.28
N TYR A 27 -9.57 11.65 -0.83
CA TYR A 27 -9.62 10.60 0.20
C TYR A 27 -8.62 10.80 1.36
N LEU A 28 -7.73 11.79 1.28
CA LEU A 28 -6.86 12.19 2.40
C LEU A 28 -7.35 13.49 3.04
N LEU A 29 -7.31 13.55 4.37
CA LEU A 29 -7.49 14.81 5.09
C LEU A 29 -6.35 15.79 4.75
N PRO A 30 -6.55 17.12 4.84
CA PRO A 30 -5.50 18.10 4.51
C PRO A 30 -4.18 17.88 5.25
N GLU A 31 -4.24 17.53 6.54
CA GLU A 31 -3.07 17.19 7.36
C GLU A 31 -2.41 15.86 6.94
N GLU A 32 -3.20 14.89 6.50
CA GLU A 32 -2.70 13.61 5.98
C GLU A 32 -2.05 13.78 4.63
N LEU A 33 -2.62 14.61 3.74
CA LEU A 33 -2.04 14.97 2.46
C LEU A 33 -0.70 15.68 2.62
N ALA A 34 -0.63 16.65 3.54
CA ALA A 34 0.64 17.33 3.86
C ALA A 34 1.70 16.33 4.37
N LEU A 35 1.30 15.40 5.24
CA LEU A 35 2.18 14.34 5.73
C LEU A 35 2.61 13.39 4.61
N TYR A 36 1.67 12.94 3.77
CA TYR A 36 1.92 12.10 2.60
C TYR A 36 2.98 12.72 1.70
N LEU A 37 2.77 13.98 1.28
CA LEU A 37 3.70 14.70 0.40
C LEU A 37 5.08 14.91 1.05
N SER A 38 5.12 15.14 2.38
CA SER A 38 6.40 15.24 3.10
C SER A 38 7.19 13.91 3.14
N MET A 39 6.51 12.79 2.94
CA MET A 39 7.12 11.46 2.91
C MET A 39 7.57 11.05 1.50
N VAL A 40 7.17 11.76 0.44
CA VAL A 40 7.61 11.47 -0.95
C VAL A 40 9.05 11.93 -1.14
N GLY A 41 9.93 10.98 -1.44
CA GLY A 41 11.35 11.18 -1.74
C GLY A 41 11.67 11.09 -3.23
N GLU A 42 12.92 10.77 -3.52
CA GLU A 42 13.42 10.65 -4.89
C GLU A 42 12.70 9.52 -5.66
N GLY A 43 12.30 9.80 -6.91
CA GLY A 43 11.61 8.83 -7.77
C GLY A 43 10.23 8.40 -7.27
N GLY A 44 9.58 9.21 -6.42
CA GLY A 44 8.28 8.91 -5.85
C GLY A 44 8.32 7.94 -4.68
N TRP A 45 9.49 7.47 -4.23
CA TRP A 45 9.59 6.52 -3.13
C TRP A 45 9.48 7.19 -1.77
N CYS A 46 8.77 6.54 -0.84
CA CYS A 46 8.70 7.01 0.54
C CYS A 46 10.10 7.12 1.17
N ILE A 47 10.41 8.24 1.81
CA ILE A 47 11.70 8.46 2.49
C ILE A 47 12.00 7.43 3.60
N ASN A 48 10.98 6.74 4.10
CA ASN A 48 11.11 5.69 5.11
C ASN A 48 11.25 4.28 4.51
N PHE A 49 11.24 4.14 3.19
CA PHE A 49 11.42 2.87 2.51
C PHE A 49 12.92 2.50 2.48
N ASP A 50 13.24 1.30 2.94
CA ASP A 50 14.58 0.75 2.78
C ASP A 50 14.68 -0.02 1.46
N HIS A 51 15.38 0.55 0.46
CA HIS A 51 15.54 -0.11 -0.83
C HIS A 51 16.36 -1.41 -0.78
N THR A 52 17.15 -1.64 0.27
CA THR A 52 17.96 -2.86 0.42
C THR A 52 17.12 -4.00 0.97
N THR A 53 16.40 -3.77 2.06
CA THR A 53 15.56 -4.81 2.69
C THR A 53 14.15 -4.89 2.09
N ARG A 54 13.73 -3.83 1.39
CA ARG A 54 12.37 -3.61 0.87
C ARG A 54 11.32 -3.61 1.97
N GLU A 55 11.64 -2.93 3.06
CA GLU A 55 10.77 -2.80 4.23
C GLU A 55 10.59 -1.34 4.63
N CYS A 56 9.45 -1.04 5.24
CA CYS A 56 9.18 0.27 5.83
C CYS A 56 9.91 0.39 7.18
N ARG A 57 10.83 1.35 7.31
CA ARG A 57 11.62 1.56 8.55
C ARG A 57 10.76 2.00 9.74
N ILE A 58 9.57 2.54 9.48
CA ILE A 58 8.61 2.97 10.48
C ILE A 58 7.38 2.05 10.53
N TYR A 59 7.50 0.76 10.18
CA TYR A 59 6.36 -0.17 10.08
C TYR A 59 5.38 -0.10 11.28
N PRO A 60 5.82 -0.03 12.56
CA PRO A 60 4.91 0.09 13.69
C PRO A 60 4.24 1.48 13.81
N HIS A 61 4.91 2.51 13.30
CA HIS A 61 4.54 3.92 13.44
C HIS A 61 3.99 4.52 12.13
N ARG A 62 3.52 3.67 11.21
CA ARG A 62 2.95 4.14 9.94
C ARG A 62 1.79 5.12 10.18
N PRO A 63 1.68 6.17 9.34
CA PRO A 63 0.51 7.04 9.36
C PRO A 63 -0.75 6.24 8.97
N ARG A 64 -1.92 6.82 9.26
CA ARG A 64 -3.23 6.19 9.04
C ARG A 64 -3.41 5.70 7.61
N PHE A 65 -3.17 6.56 6.62
CA PHE A 65 -3.30 6.23 5.19
C PHE A 65 -2.37 5.11 4.69
N CYS A 66 -1.36 4.69 5.46
CA CYS A 66 -0.51 3.54 5.14
C CYS A 66 -0.95 2.24 5.84
N ARG A 67 -2.11 2.22 6.51
CA ARG A 67 -2.64 1.07 7.23
C ARG A 67 -3.84 0.52 6.49
N VAL A 68 -3.78 -0.76 6.18
CA VAL A 68 -4.90 -1.51 5.60
C VAL A 68 -5.70 -2.08 6.76
N GLU A 69 -6.54 -1.22 7.33
CA GLU A 69 -7.42 -1.50 8.46
C GLU A 69 -8.85 -1.13 8.03
N PRO A 70 -9.88 -1.87 8.48
CA PRO A 70 -11.27 -1.66 8.03
C PRO A 70 -11.75 -0.23 8.20
N GLU A 71 -11.50 0.38 9.36
CA GLU A 71 -11.94 1.74 9.67
C GLU A 71 -11.26 2.77 8.76
N VAL A 72 -9.98 2.56 8.43
CA VAL A 72 -9.22 3.45 7.55
C VAL A 72 -9.78 3.41 6.12
N PHE A 73 -10.03 2.21 5.60
CA PHE A 73 -10.51 2.04 4.23
C PHE A 73 -11.99 2.41 4.07
N GLN A 74 -12.79 2.23 5.11
CA GLN A 74 -14.15 2.75 5.15
C GLN A 74 -14.16 4.28 5.08
N ASP A 75 -13.31 4.95 5.85
CA ASP A 75 -13.22 6.42 5.85
C ASP A 75 -12.66 6.98 4.53
N MET A 76 -11.63 6.35 3.96
CA MET A 76 -10.96 6.84 2.75
C MET A 76 -11.72 6.52 1.47
N TYR A 77 -12.30 5.32 1.37
CA TYR A 77 -12.82 4.79 0.11
C TYR A 77 -14.28 4.33 0.20
N GLY A 78 -14.91 4.40 1.38
CA GLY A 78 -16.26 3.87 1.58
C GLY A 78 -16.35 2.35 1.45
N VAL A 79 -15.23 1.64 1.61
CA VAL A 79 -15.17 0.17 1.53
C VAL A 79 -15.73 -0.43 2.82
N GLU A 80 -16.73 -1.31 2.70
CA GLU A 80 -17.28 -2.00 3.86
C GLU A 80 -16.27 -2.98 4.46
N PRO A 81 -16.23 -3.18 5.80
CA PRO A 81 -15.29 -4.10 6.44
C PRO A 81 -15.30 -5.53 5.91
N ALA A 82 -16.45 -5.99 5.40
CA ALA A 82 -16.61 -7.30 4.80
C ALA A 82 -15.88 -7.44 3.45
N ASP A 83 -15.74 -6.34 2.71
CA ASP A 83 -15.16 -6.28 1.36
C ASP A 83 -13.67 -5.91 1.39
N LEU A 84 -13.12 -5.57 2.57
CA LEU A 84 -11.74 -5.10 2.72
C LEU A 84 -10.71 -6.09 2.16
N ASN A 85 -10.88 -7.39 2.41
CA ASN A 85 -9.91 -8.38 1.96
C ASN A 85 -9.80 -8.39 0.44
N ASP A 86 -10.93 -8.48 -0.26
CA ASP A 86 -10.96 -8.53 -1.72
C ASP A 86 -10.44 -7.21 -2.31
N PHE A 87 -10.91 -6.07 -1.78
CA PHE A 87 -10.45 -4.74 -2.24
C PHE A 87 -8.94 -4.53 -2.04
N ALA A 88 -8.41 -4.87 -0.87
CA ALA A 88 -6.99 -4.70 -0.58
C ALA A 88 -6.12 -5.69 -1.38
N ILE A 89 -6.64 -6.87 -1.69
CA ILE A 89 -5.96 -7.83 -2.57
C ILE A 89 -5.84 -7.27 -3.98
N ASP A 90 -6.94 -6.78 -4.55
CA ASP A 90 -6.95 -6.20 -5.90
C ASP A 90 -6.00 -4.99 -5.98
N CYS A 91 -6.07 -4.06 -5.02
CA CYS A 91 -5.15 -2.92 -4.96
C CYS A 91 -3.68 -3.34 -4.88
N CYS A 92 -3.36 -4.37 -4.09
CA CYS A 92 -1.99 -4.85 -3.99
C CYS A 92 -1.54 -5.55 -5.27
N TRP A 93 -2.40 -6.32 -5.92
CA TRP A 93 -2.11 -6.99 -7.18
C TRP A 93 -1.78 -5.97 -8.26
N GLU A 94 -2.69 -5.04 -8.52
CA GLU A 94 -2.53 -4.01 -9.56
C GLU A 94 -1.24 -3.20 -9.34
N HIS A 95 -0.96 -2.82 -8.09
CA HIS A 95 0.19 -1.98 -7.80
C HIS A 95 1.52 -2.74 -7.84
N ILE A 96 1.56 -4.00 -7.38
CA ILE A 96 2.74 -4.86 -7.50
C ILE A 96 3.04 -5.13 -8.98
N GLU A 97 2.01 -5.43 -9.78
CA GLU A 97 2.16 -5.67 -11.21
C GLU A 97 2.68 -4.43 -11.94
N ALA A 98 2.11 -3.26 -11.67
CA ALA A 98 2.55 -2.01 -12.29
C ALA A 98 4.03 -1.67 -11.99
N LEU A 99 4.49 -1.94 -10.77
CA LEU A 99 5.85 -1.60 -10.34
C LEU A 99 6.90 -2.64 -10.71
N TYR A 100 6.58 -3.92 -10.57
CA TYR A 100 7.54 -5.01 -10.64
C TYR A 100 7.25 -6.02 -11.76
N GLY A 101 6.04 -6.01 -12.30
CA GLY A 101 5.54 -6.99 -13.26
C GLY A 101 4.77 -8.14 -12.61
N ASP A 102 3.91 -8.77 -13.41
CA ASP A 102 3.06 -9.91 -13.06
C ASP A 102 3.87 -11.15 -12.63
N CYS A 103 5.05 -11.36 -13.23
CA CYS A 103 5.94 -12.48 -12.93
C CYS A 103 7.02 -12.15 -11.87
N SER A 104 6.87 -11.06 -11.12
CA SER A 104 7.85 -10.61 -10.12
C SER A 104 7.93 -11.52 -8.89
N LEU A 105 9.05 -11.47 -8.15
CA LEU A 105 9.18 -12.21 -6.89
C LEU A 105 8.21 -11.67 -5.82
N GLU A 106 7.89 -10.39 -5.91
CA GLU A 106 6.93 -9.67 -5.08
C GLU A 106 5.53 -10.21 -5.30
N MET A 107 5.10 -10.34 -6.56
CA MET A 107 3.81 -10.94 -6.91
C MET A 107 3.72 -12.38 -6.42
N LEU A 108 4.71 -13.21 -6.74
CA LEU A 108 4.72 -14.62 -6.32
C LEU A 108 4.69 -14.80 -4.80
N ARG A 109 5.30 -13.88 -4.03
CA ARG A 109 5.21 -13.88 -2.56
C ARG A 109 3.83 -13.46 -2.09
N PHE A 110 3.26 -12.43 -2.72
CA PHE A 110 1.93 -11.92 -2.38
C PHE A 110 0.85 -12.98 -2.63
N GLU A 111 0.80 -13.56 -3.83
CA GLU A 111 -0.11 -14.65 -4.17
C GLU A 111 0.02 -15.82 -3.18
N ARG A 112 1.26 -16.22 -2.87
CA ARG A 112 1.47 -17.30 -1.89
C ARG A 112 0.88 -16.97 -0.51
N GLU A 113 0.95 -15.72 -0.08
CA GLU A 113 0.44 -15.33 1.25
C GLU A 113 -1.09 -15.31 1.30
N ILE A 114 -1.75 -14.81 0.24
CA ILE A 114 -3.22 -14.74 0.20
C ILE A 114 -3.90 -16.12 0.02
N TRP A 115 -3.18 -17.08 -0.58
CA TRP A 115 -3.65 -18.45 -0.82
C TRP A 115 -3.15 -19.46 0.22
N ARG A 116 -2.52 -19.02 1.30
CA ARG A 116 -2.14 -19.90 2.42
C ARG A 116 -3.38 -20.23 3.25
N GLU A 117 -3.81 -21.49 3.18
CA GLU A 117 -4.69 -22.14 4.16
C GLU A 117 -3.89 -22.63 5.39
#